data_AF-A0A380X3A4-F1
#
_entry.id   AF-A0A380X3A4-F1
#
_cell.length_a   1.000
_cell.length_b   1.000
_cell.length_c   1.000
_cell.angle_alpha   90.00
_cell.angle_beta   90.00
_cell.angle_gamma   90.00
#
_symmetry.space_group_name_H-M   'P 1'
#
loop_
_entity.id
_entity.type
_entity.pdbx_description
1 polymer ?
#
loop_
_entity_poly.entity_id
_entity_poly.type
_entity_poly.pdbx_seq_one_letter_code
_entity_poly.pdbx_strand_id
1 'polypeptide(L)'
;MMFFIYRVDELINHFKKNRDHLNYSDNFKLRIHRSLSWLKKAEETDELDSQFIYLWIAFNAAYAKEIKDLENKERSNLNEFLLRICGLDENKVIYDLV
;
A
#
# COMPACT_ATOMS: atom_id res chain seq x y z
N MET A 1 8.94 -10.08 -16.88
CA MET A 1 8.94 -8.84 -16.09
C MET A 1 7.50 -8.35 -15.96
N MET A 2 6.75 -8.91 -15.01
CA MET A 2 5.28 -8.80 -14.91
C MET A 2 4.90 -8.64 -13.43
N PHE A 3 5.18 -7.47 -12.85
CA PHE A 3 4.85 -7.17 -11.45
C PHE A 3 3.80 -6.07 -11.25
N PHE A 4 3.17 -5.57 -12.31
CA PHE A 4 2.00 -4.70 -12.21
C PHE A 4 0.76 -5.45 -12.67
N ILE A 5 0.16 -6.27 -11.80
CA ILE A 5 -1.07 -7.00 -12.16
C ILE A 5 -2.30 -6.06 -12.16
N TYR A 6 -2.20 -4.84 -11.62
CA TYR A 6 -3.19 -3.77 -11.83
C TYR A 6 -2.53 -2.39 -11.85
N ARG A 7 -2.93 -1.51 -12.79
CA ARG A 7 -2.60 -0.08 -12.76
C ARG A 7 -3.35 0.59 -11.60
N VAL A 8 -2.83 1.67 -10.99
CA VAL A 8 -3.52 2.35 -9.87
C VAL A 8 -4.96 2.74 -10.21
N ASP A 9 -5.22 3.09 -11.47
CA ASP A 9 -6.55 3.44 -11.96
C ASP A 9 -7.53 2.25 -11.89
N GLU A 10 -7.06 1.02 -12.12
CA GLU A 10 -7.89 -0.18 -12.00
C GLU A 10 -8.22 -0.46 -10.53
N LEU A 11 -7.27 -0.26 -9.61
CA LEU A 11 -7.50 -0.37 -8.16
C LEU A 11 -8.51 0.68 -7.67
N ILE A 12 -8.38 1.92 -8.15
CA ILE A 12 -9.31 3.01 -7.86
C ILE A 12 -10.71 2.67 -8.36
N ASN A 13 -10.83 2.16 -9.59
CA ASN A 13 -12.11 1.78 -10.16
C ASN A 13 -12.75 0.61 -9.41
N HIS A 14 -11.96 -0.40 -9.04
CA HIS A 14 -12.42 -1.52 -8.22
C HIS A 14 -12.95 -1.02 -6.87
N PHE A 15 -12.19 -0.18 -6.16
CA PHE A 15 -12.62 0.35 -4.87
C PHE A 15 -13.88 1.22 -5.00
N LYS A 16 -13.94 2.13 -5.98
CA LYS A 16 -15.14 2.96 -6.25
C LYS A 16 -16.37 2.13 -6.54
N LYS A 17 -16.23 1.07 -7.34
CA LYS A 17 -17.33 0.16 -7.66
C LYS A 17 -17.83 -0.53 -6.40
N ASN A 18 -16.94 -0.96 -5.51
CA ASN A 18 -17.27 -1.86 -4.41
C ASN A 18 -17.51 -1.21 -3.04
N ARG A 19 -17.08 0.04 -2.83
CA ARG A 19 -17.07 0.67 -1.51
C ARG A 19 -18.46 0.85 -0.87
N ASP A 20 -19.52 0.90 -1.67
CA ASP A 20 -20.87 1.19 -1.19
C ASP A 20 -21.68 -0.08 -0.90
N HIS A 21 -21.40 -1.20 -1.59
CA HIS A 21 -22.13 -2.47 -1.40
C HIS A 21 -21.40 -3.51 -0.55
N LEU A 22 -20.09 -3.40 -0.30
CA LEU A 22 -19.35 -4.34 0.54
C LEU A 22 -19.41 -4.03 2.05
N ASN A 23 -20.32 -3.14 2.48
CA ASN A 23 -20.54 -2.82 3.90
C ASN A 23 -19.25 -2.43 4.67
N TYR A 24 -18.29 -1.81 3.99
CA TYR A 24 -17.06 -1.33 4.62
C TYR A 24 -17.34 -0.24 5.65
N SER A 25 -16.59 -0.22 6.74
CA SER A 25 -16.65 0.88 7.70
C SER A 25 -16.18 2.20 7.06
N ASP A 26 -16.74 3.33 7.47
CA ASP A 26 -16.33 4.65 6.96
C ASP A 26 -14.85 4.92 7.20
N ASN A 27 -14.31 4.42 8.31
CA ASN A 27 -12.88 4.51 8.61
C ASN A 27 -12.03 3.75 7.58
N PHE A 28 -12.43 2.52 7.22
CA PHE A 28 -11.76 1.76 6.16
C PHE A 28 -11.85 2.50 4.82
N LYS A 29 -13.05 2.98 4.45
CA LYS A 29 -13.26 3.69 3.19
C LYS A 29 -12.35 4.92 3.08
N LEU A 30 -12.23 5.70 4.16
CA LEU A 30 -11.39 6.90 4.20
C LEU A 30 -9.90 6.56 4.07
N ARG A 31 -9.43 5.51 4.75
CA ARG A 31 -8.04 5.03 4.69
C ARG A 31 -7.66 4.61 3.29
N ILE A 32 -8.46 3.74 2.67
CA ILE A 32 -8.21 3.25 1.32
C ILE A 32 -8.31 4.40 0.30
N HIS A 33 -9.28 5.29 0.43
CA HIS A 33 -9.38 6.47 -0.43
C HIS A 33 -8.11 7.34 -0.40
N ARG A 34 -7.59 7.62 0.80
CA ARG A 34 -6.34 8.38 0.98
C ARG A 34 -5.14 7.63 0.42
N SER A 35 -5.02 6.34 0.72
CA SER A 35 -3.94 5.48 0.21
C SER A 35 -3.87 5.50 -1.32
N LEU A 36 -5.00 5.27 -1.99
CA LEU A 36 -5.08 5.30 -3.45
C LEU A 36 -4.76 6.67 -4.05
N SER A 37 -5.16 7.75 -3.36
CA SER A 37 -4.87 9.12 -3.83
C SER A 37 -3.37 9.42 -3.84
N TRP A 38 -2.63 8.94 -2.82
CA TRP A 38 -1.18 9.11 -2.74
C TRP A 38 -0.42 8.14 -3.63
N LEU A 39 -0.91 6.90 -3.78
CA LEU A 39 -0.36 5.93 -4.73
C LEU A 39 -0.43 6.46 -6.17
N LYS A 40 -1.55 7.10 -6.54
CA LYS A 40 -1.70 7.72 -7.86
C LYS A 40 -0.67 8.83 -8.09
N LYS A 41 -0.45 9.69 -7.10
CA LYS A 41 0.60 10.73 -7.18
C LYS A 41 2.00 10.14 -7.31
N ALA A 42 2.26 8.99 -6.69
CA ALA A 42 3.54 8.29 -6.81
C ALA A 42 3.77 7.75 -8.23
N GLU A 43 2.71 7.29 -8.92
CA GLU A 43 2.79 6.88 -10.33
C GLU A 43 2.92 8.08 -11.30
N GLU A 44 2.38 9.24 -10.93
CA GLU A 44 2.38 10.45 -11.77
C GLU A 44 3.65 11.30 -11.65
N THR A 45 4.55 10.98 -10.70
CA THR A 45 5.78 11.73 -10.47
C THR A 45 7.01 10.98 -10.97
N ASP A 46 7.93 11.71 -11.62
CA ASP A 46 9.22 11.20 -12.08
C ASP A 46 10.35 11.47 -11.07
N GLU A 47 10.08 12.22 -9.99
CA GLU A 47 11.06 12.59 -8.97
C GLU A 47 11.07 11.55 -7.85
N LEU A 48 12.20 10.88 -7.64
CA LEU A 48 12.30 9.68 -6.79
C LEU A 48 12.04 9.97 -5.31
N ASP A 49 12.49 11.11 -4.78
CA ASP A 49 12.27 11.45 -3.37
C ASP A 49 10.78 11.70 -3.13
N SER A 50 10.12 12.43 -4.03
CA SER A 50 8.68 12.63 -4.03
C SER A 50 7.91 11.32 -4.17
N GLN A 51 8.32 10.44 -5.09
CA GLN A 51 7.72 9.13 -5.28
C GLN A 51 7.80 8.31 -3.98
N PHE A 52 8.98 8.24 -3.37
CA PHE A 52 9.19 7.54 -2.12
C PHE A 52 8.29 8.09 -0.99
N ILE A 53 8.25 9.41 -0.84
CA ILE A 53 7.40 10.06 0.18
C ILE A 53 5.92 9.76 -0.08
N TYR A 54 5.45 9.79 -1.32
CA TYR A 54 4.07 9.49 -1.66
C TYR A 54 3.70 8.03 -1.40
N LEU A 55 4.59 7.09 -1.73
CA LEU A 55 4.42 5.67 -1.40
C LEU A 55 4.36 5.46 0.12
N TRP A 56 5.22 6.13 0.89
CA TRP A 56 5.20 6.09 2.34
C TRP A 56 3.88 6.61 2.92
N ILE A 57 3.37 7.73 2.41
CA ILE A 57 2.07 8.26 2.84
C ILE A 57 0.93 7.31 2.45
N ALA A 58 0.97 6.74 1.23
CA ALA A 58 -0.03 5.79 0.75
C ALA A 58 -0.10 4.55 1.65
N PHE A 59 1.07 4.02 2.03
CA PHE A 59 1.19 2.89 2.95
C PHE A 59 0.63 3.23 4.35
N ASN A 60 1.04 4.36 4.92
CA ASN A 60 0.57 4.77 6.24
C ASN A 60 -0.94 5.04 6.26
N ALA A 61 -1.51 5.64 5.21
CA ALA A 61 -2.95 5.79 5.10
C ALA A 61 -3.67 4.42 5.11
N ALA A 62 -3.11 3.42 4.42
CA ALA A 62 -3.67 2.08 4.36
C ALA A 62 -3.52 1.30 5.67
N TYR A 63 -2.47 1.50 6.49
CA TYR A 63 -2.12 0.60 7.61
C TYR A 63 -1.98 1.25 9.00
N ALA A 64 -1.93 2.58 9.14
CA ALA A 64 -1.60 3.24 10.41
C ALA A 64 -2.55 2.93 11.59
N LYS A 65 -3.81 2.56 11.32
CA LYS A 65 -4.75 2.17 12.39
C LYS A 65 -4.45 0.77 12.94
N GLU A 66 -4.13 -0.19 12.06
CA GLU A 66 -3.71 -1.52 12.53
C GLU A 66 -2.42 -1.39 13.36
N ILE A 67 -1.50 -0.51 12.97
CA ILE A 67 -0.22 -0.31 13.70
C ILE A 67 -0.45 0.23 15.13
N LYS A 68 -1.38 1.18 15.33
CA LYS A 68 -1.67 1.74 16.67
C LYS A 68 -2.30 0.75 17.65
N ASP A 69 -3.10 -0.20 17.18
CA ASP A 69 -3.68 -1.25 18.04
C ASP A 69 -2.64 -2.36 18.39
N LEU A 70 -1.39 -2.21 17.90
CA LEU A 70 -0.34 -3.23 17.87
C LEU A 70 0.97 -2.79 18.55
N GLU A 71 0.98 -1.74 19.38
CA GLU A 71 2.18 -1.14 20.01
C GLU A 71 3.11 -2.12 20.78
N ASN A 72 2.67 -3.35 21.11
CA ASN A 72 3.54 -4.42 21.66
C ASN A 72 3.96 -5.52 20.65
N LYS A 73 3.35 -5.57 19.46
CA LYS A 73 3.57 -6.55 18.38
C LYS A 73 4.36 -5.98 17.18
N GLU A 74 4.78 -4.72 17.24
CA GLU A 74 5.30 -3.94 16.11
C GLU A 74 6.51 -4.56 15.39
N ARG A 75 7.48 -5.11 16.13
CA ARG A 75 8.61 -5.82 15.51
C ARG A 75 8.17 -7.08 14.76
N SER A 76 7.16 -7.78 15.27
CA SER A 76 6.72 -9.05 14.69
C SER A 76 5.94 -8.84 13.40
N ASN A 77 5.11 -7.80 13.32
CA ASN A 77 4.25 -7.57 12.15
C ASN A 77 4.97 -6.84 11.02
N LEU A 78 5.87 -5.89 11.33
CA LEU A 78 6.76 -5.34 10.31
C LEU A 78 7.67 -6.44 9.76
N ASN A 79 8.21 -7.30 10.62
CA ASN A 79 8.96 -8.48 10.15
C ASN A 79 8.07 -9.43 9.34
N GLU A 80 6.83 -9.72 9.73
CA GLU A 80 5.95 -10.59 8.94
C GLU A 80 5.65 -9.99 7.56
N PHE A 81 5.41 -8.68 7.51
CA PHE A 81 5.19 -7.96 6.25
C PHE A 81 6.44 -8.01 5.37
N LEU A 82 7.61 -7.69 5.92
CA LEU A 82 8.89 -7.76 5.21
C LEU A 82 9.21 -9.20 4.76
N LEU A 83 8.95 -10.19 5.61
CA LEU A 83 9.12 -11.61 5.28
C LEU A 83 8.17 -12.07 4.18
N ARG A 84 6.91 -11.60 4.18
CA ARG A 84 5.98 -11.85 3.07
C ARG A 84 6.44 -11.19 1.79
N ILE A 85 6.90 -9.95 1.85
CA ILE A 85 7.45 -9.26 0.68
C ILE A 85 8.67 -10.02 0.14
N CYS A 86 9.63 -10.39 0.98
CA CYS A 86 10.80 -11.17 0.58
C CYS A 86 10.41 -12.57 0.05
N GLY A 87 9.40 -13.21 0.65
CA GLY A 87 8.90 -14.51 0.19
C GLY A 87 8.17 -14.44 -1.15
N LEU A 88 7.62 -13.28 -1.51
CA LEU A 88 6.96 -13.02 -2.79
C LEU A 88 7.92 -12.41 -3.82
N ASP A 89 9.15 -12.03 -3.43
CA ASP A 89 10.20 -11.51 -4.30
C ASP A 89 10.94 -12.63 -5.04
N GLU A 90 10.21 -13.45 -5.78
CA GLU A 90 10.75 -14.62 -6.51
C GLU A 90 11.87 -14.23 -7.50
N ASN A 91 11.78 -13.01 -8.04
CA ASN A 91 12.75 -12.48 -9.01
C ASN A 91 13.87 -11.65 -8.37
N LYS A 92 13.95 -11.59 -7.03
CA LYS A 92 14.98 -10.89 -6.26
C LYS A 92 15.11 -9.39 -6.57
N VAL A 93 14.06 -8.78 -7.10
CA VAL A 93 14.08 -7.38 -7.51
C VAL A 93 14.26 -6.47 -6.30
N ILE A 94 13.69 -6.85 -5.15
CA ILE A 94 13.84 -6.10 -3.91
C ILE A 94 15.18 -6.38 -3.26
N TYR A 95 15.63 -7.64 -3.28
CA TYR A 95 16.95 -8.02 -2.77
C TYR A 95 18.09 -7.26 -3.47
N ASP A 96 18.01 -7.08 -4.79
CA ASP A 96 19.06 -6.42 -5.59
C ASP A 96 19.10 -4.89 -5.40
N LEU A 97 18.19 -4.30 -4.61
CA LEU A 97 18.16 -2.86 -4.31
C LEU A 97 18.97 -2.46 -3.06
N VAL A 98 19.56 -3.42 -2.33
CA VAL A 98 20.27 -3.21 -1.05
C VAL A 98 21.69 -3.76 -1.12
#